data_AF-A0A248JZQ5-F1
#
_entry.id   AF-A0A248JZQ5-F1
#
_cell.length_a   1.000
_cell.length_b   1.000
_cell.length_c   1.000
_cell.angle_alpha   90.00
_cell.angle_beta   90.00
_cell.angle_gamma   90.00
#
_symmetry.space_group_name_H-M   'P 1'
#
loop_
_entity.id
_entity.type
_entity.pdbx_description
1 polymer ?
#
loop_
_entity_poly.entity_id
_entity_poly.type
_entity_poly.pdbx_seq_one_letter_code
_entity_poly.pdbx_strand_id
1 'polypeptide(L)'
;MYSAAVGAWLFLAGTAMAQGPVSLALDTSEADEALRILDKSAAHEPVTTADWNRLFATRPYQWLKAREAAMGRPLSDEDFQRFLLSAEAAAQRSDWASTLAAMKQADMARLGAGVLAWLPPGASIHAQVFPEIKPQRNSFVWKKPATAADDGGGPAIFLAVNHQSRDQFENTVAHECHHIGLESLAARQEELQAGLPANVKRAVNWLSAFGEGEAMLAAAGADRHPHWEDDAPVRARWDGDMQRFAADLDAIQQLLLDILDDKLIQDADIMKRAAPFWGDAQGAWYTVGYEMAVLVEKRFGRAAFNDCLLDPRKLLELYNQVAQEANAHGARLATWSPDLLKRLQGA
;
A
#
# COMPACT_ATOMS: atom_id res chain seq x y z
N MET A 1 65.07 -30.34 5.39
CA MET A 1 64.24 -31.46 4.88
C MET A 1 63.23 -31.78 5.97
N TYR A 2 61.91 -31.69 5.85
CA TYR A 2 61.00 -31.65 4.71
C TYR A 2 59.88 -30.62 4.93
N SER A 3 59.39 -30.11 3.81
CA SER A 3 58.26 -29.20 3.63
C SER A 3 56.94 -29.97 3.59
N ALA A 4 55.83 -29.34 4.00
CA ALA A 4 54.46 -29.86 3.84
C ALA A 4 53.61 -28.83 3.06
N ALA A 5 52.89 -29.34 2.07
CA ALA A 5 52.07 -28.61 1.12
C ALA A 5 50.74 -28.11 1.72
N VAL A 6 50.26 -26.95 1.25
CA VAL A 6 48.89 -26.46 1.46
C VAL A 6 48.24 -26.27 0.10
N GLY A 7 47.12 -26.98 -0.12
CA GLY A 7 46.32 -26.92 -1.33
C GLY A 7 45.48 -25.63 -1.41
N ALA A 8 45.42 -25.06 -2.61
CA ALA A 8 44.58 -23.93 -2.95
C ALA A 8 43.12 -24.37 -3.14
N TRP A 9 42.19 -23.68 -2.47
CA TRP A 9 40.76 -23.76 -2.74
C TRP A 9 40.37 -22.63 -3.69
N LEU A 10 39.88 -22.98 -4.89
CA LEU A 10 39.19 -22.05 -5.77
C LEU A 10 37.83 -21.73 -5.16
N PHE A 11 37.60 -20.47 -4.80
CA PHE A 11 36.25 -19.95 -4.58
C PHE A 11 35.60 -19.66 -5.95
N LEU A 12 34.61 -20.46 -6.31
CA LEU A 12 33.64 -20.08 -7.34
C LEU A 12 32.76 -18.98 -6.73
N ALA A 13 33.01 -17.73 -7.14
CA ALA A 13 32.09 -16.64 -6.88
C ALA A 13 30.78 -16.91 -7.61
N GLY A 14 29.74 -17.31 -6.88
CA GLY A 14 28.39 -17.33 -7.39
C GLY A 14 27.98 -15.91 -7.73
N THR A 15 27.78 -15.60 -9.01
CA THR A 15 27.11 -14.38 -9.44
C THR A 15 25.66 -14.45 -8.95
N ALA A 16 25.34 -13.71 -7.89
CA ALA A 16 23.96 -13.40 -7.57
C ALA A 16 23.36 -12.70 -8.79
N MET A 17 22.39 -13.34 -9.46
CA MET A 17 21.65 -12.67 -10.51
C MET A 17 20.95 -11.47 -9.87
N ALA A 18 21.29 -10.26 -10.31
CA ALA A 18 20.63 -9.05 -9.85
C ALA A 18 19.13 -9.20 -10.15
N GLN A 19 18.30 -9.28 -9.12
CA GLN A 19 16.86 -9.23 -9.29
C GLN A 19 16.51 -7.90 -9.94
N GLY A 20 15.62 -7.93 -10.94
CA GLY A 20 15.17 -6.72 -11.62
C GLY A 20 14.49 -5.74 -10.65
N PRO A 21 14.20 -4.50 -11.07
CA PRO A 21 13.53 -3.52 -10.22
C PRO A 21 12.11 -3.91 -9.82
N VAL A 22 11.53 -4.96 -10.43
CA VAL A 22 10.21 -5.50 -10.08
C VAL A 22 10.32 -7.00 -9.83
N SER A 23 9.78 -7.44 -8.71
CA SER A 23 9.58 -8.84 -8.36
C SER A 23 8.29 -8.96 -7.54
N LEU A 24 7.19 -9.28 -8.20
CA LEU A 24 5.89 -9.53 -7.57
C LEU A 24 5.52 -11.00 -7.71
N ALA A 25 5.32 -11.68 -6.58
CA ALA A 25 4.96 -13.08 -6.54
C ALA A 25 3.56 -13.26 -5.94
N LEU A 26 2.63 -13.80 -6.73
CA LEU A 26 1.31 -14.21 -6.25
C LEU A 26 1.41 -15.61 -5.63
N ASP A 27 1.06 -15.72 -4.36
CA ASP A 27 0.99 -17.00 -3.63
C ASP A 27 -0.42 -17.18 -3.07
N THR A 28 -1.16 -18.11 -3.68
CA THR A 28 -2.54 -18.45 -3.30
C THR A 28 -2.63 -19.73 -2.47
N SER A 29 -1.50 -20.27 -2.01
CA SER A 29 -1.45 -21.61 -1.41
C SER A 29 -2.35 -21.76 -0.19
N GLU A 30 -2.46 -20.73 0.65
CA GLU A 30 -3.39 -20.73 1.80
C GLU A 30 -4.85 -20.84 1.32
N ALA A 31 -5.30 -19.91 0.47
CA ALA A 31 -6.67 -19.88 -0.02
C ALA A 31 -7.06 -21.15 -0.79
N ASP A 32 -6.11 -21.74 -1.52
CA ASP A 32 -6.31 -23.03 -2.21
C ASP A 32 -6.55 -24.18 -1.23
N GLU A 33 -5.74 -24.28 -0.17
CA GLU A 33 -5.93 -25.31 0.86
C GLU A 33 -7.19 -25.08 1.68
N ALA A 34 -7.56 -23.82 1.94
CA ALA A 34 -8.81 -23.45 2.60
C ALA A 34 -10.04 -23.89 1.78
N LEU A 35 -10.07 -23.57 0.47
CA LEU A 35 -11.14 -24.02 -0.43
C LEU A 35 -11.23 -25.54 -0.52
N ARG A 36 -10.09 -26.23 -0.57
CA ARG A 36 -10.06 -27.70 -0.59
C ARG A 36 -10.67 -28.31 0.67
N ILE A 37 -10.48 -27.69 1.83
CA ILE A 37 -11.11 -28.11 3.10
C ILE A 37 -12.62 -27.85 3.05
N LEU A 38 -13.05 -26.70 2.55
CA LEU A 38 -14.46 -26.36 2.37
C LEU A 38 -15.16 -27.32 1.38
N ASP A 39 -14.49 -27.71 0.30
CA ASP A 39 -14.99 -28.66 -0.69
C ASP A 39 -15.19 -30.06 -0.09
N LYS A 40 -14.24 -30.55 0.70
CA LYS A 40 -14.39 -31.81 1.44
C LYS A 40 -15.59 -31.77 2.39
N SER A 41 -15.71 -30.69 3.17
CA SER A 41 -16.83 -30.51 4.09
C SER A 41 -18.18 -30.53 3.35
N ALA A 42 -18.28 -29.82 2.21
CA ALA A 42 -19.48 -29.82 1.38
C ALA A 42 -19.80 -31.20 0.75
N ALA A 43 -18.78 -31.98 0.42
CA ALA A 43 -18.91 -33.35 -0.08
C ALA A 43 -19.18 -34.38 1.03
N HIS A 44 -19.29 -33.96 2.31
CA HIS A 44 -19.37 -34.84 3.47
C HIS A 44 -18.19 -35.81 3.60
N GLU A 45 -17.03 -35.42 3.05
CA GLU A 45 -15.78 -36.14 3.20
C GLU A 45 -15.07 -35.74 4.49
N PRO A 46 -14.36 -36.67 5.16
CA PRO A 46 -13.61 -36.34 6.37
C PRO A 46 -12.45 -35.39 6.06
N VAL A 47 -12.40 -34.27 6.80
CA VAL A 47 -11.22 -33.39 6.85
C VAL A 47 -10.21 -33.99 7.84
N THR A 48 -9.04 -34.35 7.33
CA THR A 48 -7.99 -35.07 8.06
C THR A 48 -6.95 -34.13 8.66
N THR A 49 -6.16 -34.60 9.63
CA THR A 49 -4.99 -33.86 10.14
C THR A 49 -4.01 -33.47 9.03
N ALA A 50 -3.84 -34.31 8.01
CA ALA A 50 -2.97 -33.99 6.88
C ALA A 50 -3.48 -32.81 6.05
N ASP A 51 -4.80 -32.61 5.97
CA ASP A 51 -5.40 -31.47 5.29
C ASP A 51 -5.07 -30.16 6.01
N TRP A 52 -5.20 -30.15 7.34
CA TRP A 52 -4.84 -29.02 8.18
C TRP A 52 -3.34 -28.72 8.16
N ASN A 53 -2.50 -29.76 8.24
CA ASN A 53 -1.05 -29.59 8.18
C ASN A 53 -0.60 -28.96 6.87
N ARG A 54 -1.26 -29.24 5.73
CA ARG A 54 -0.95 -28.57 4.46
C ARG A 54 -1.27 -27.09 4.50
N LEU A 55 -2.47 -26.71 4.94
CA LEU A 55 -2.87 -25.31 5.08
C LEU A 55 -1.93 -24.56 6.02
N PHE A 56 -1.66 -25.13 7.20
CA PHE A 56 -0.82 -24.48 8.20
C PHE A 56 0.66 -24.43 7.78
N ALA A 57 1.12 -25.29 6.88
CA ALA A 57 2.48 -25.21 6.35
C ALA A 57 2.64 -24.13 5.26
N THR A 58 1.55 -23.54 4.76
CA THR A 58 1.64 -22.51 3.72
C THR A 58 2.31 -21.25 4.24
N ARG A 59 3.04 -20.57 3.35
CA ARG A 59 3.72 -19.31 3.69
C ARG A 59 2.73 -18.21 4.09
N PRO A 60 1.62 -17.96 3.35
CA PRO A 60 0.68 -16.90 3.71
C PRO A 60 0.12 -17.11 5.13
N TYR A 61 -0.33 -18.33 5.47
CA TYR A 61 -0.84 -18.63 6.81
C TYR A 61 0.19 -18.35 7.92
N GLN A 62 1.43 -18.83 7.74
CA GLN A 62 2.50 -18.61 8.72
C GLN A 62 2.79 -17.12 8.93
N TRP A 63 2.75 -16.34 7.84
CA TRP A 63 2.98 -14.90 7.92
C TRP A 63 1.78 -14.15 8.54
N LEU A 64 0.55 -14.53 8.20
CA LEU A 64 -0.65 -14.00 8.86
C LEU A 64 -0.60 -14.25 10.37
N LYS A 65 -0.29 -15.48 10.79
CA LYS A 65 -0.17 -15.84 12.20
C LYS A 65 0.91 -15.02 12.92
N ALA A 66 2.07 -14.82 12.29
CA ALA A 66 3.13 -13.99 12.84
C ALA A 66 2.73 -12.51 12.97
N ARG A 67 2.03 -11.96 11.97
CA ARG A 67 1.49 -10.60 11.98
C ARG A 67 0.46 -10.40 13.09
N GLU A 68 -0.49 -11.32 13.24
CA GLU A 68 -1.52 -11.25 14.29
C GLU A 68 -0.89 -11.33 15.70
N ALA A 69 0.13 -12.17 15.87
CA ALA A 69 0.90 -12.24 17.12
C ALA A 69 1.66 -10.94 17.41
N ALA A 70 2.29 -10.33 16.40
CA ALA A 70 2.99 -9.05 16.54
C ALA A 70 2.05 -7.90 16.95
N MET A 71 0.76 -8.01 16.63
CA MET A 71 -0.29 -7.07 17.05
C MET A 71 -0.94 -7.40 18.40
N GLY A 72 -0.42 -8.38 19.13
CA GLY A 72 -0.95 -8.78 20.43
C GLY A 72 -2.29 -9.52 20.38
N ARG A 73 -2.68 -10.03 19.21
CA ARG A 73 -3.94 -10.76 18.99
C ARG A 73 -3.69 -12.10 18.25
N PRO A 74 -2.94 -13.03 18.84
CA PRO A 74 -2.47 -14.23 18.14
C PRO A 74 -3.63 -15.06 17.55
N LEU A 75 -3.45 -15.50 16.31
CA LEU A 75 -4.35 -16.42 15.61
C LEU A 75 -3.97 -17.87 15.94
N SER A 76 -4.87 -18.62 16.57
CA SER A 76 -4.66 -20.05 16.82
C SER A 76 -5.12 -20.91 15.64
N ASP A 77 -4.52 -22.10 15.52
CA ASP A 77 -4.88 -23.08 14.50
C ASP A 77 -6.32 -23.56 14.72
N GLU A 78 -6.74 -23.71 15.97
CA GLU A 78 -8.09 -24.10 16.37
C GLU A 78 -9.13 -23.04 16.02
N ASP A 79 -8.81 -21.75 16.17
CA ASP A 79 -9.72 -20.66 15.77
C ASP A 79 -9.89 -20.62 14.25
N PHE A 80 -8.81 -20.86 13.50
CA PHE A 80 -8.86 -20.92 12.05
C PHE A 80 -9.66 -22.13 11.55
N GLN A 81 -9.48 -23.30 12.18
CA GLN A 81 -10.32 -24.48 11.92
C GLN A 81 -11.80 -24.19 12.17
N ARG A 82 -12.13 -23.56 13.30
CA ARG A 82 -13.51 -23.21 13.65
C ARG A 82 -14.13 -22.27 12.62
N PHE A 83 -13.36 -21.31 12.12
CA PHE A 83 -13.78 -20.44 11.04
C PHE A 83 -14.08 -21.20 9.75
N LEU A 84 -13.15 -22.02 9.25
CA LEU A 84 -13.34 -22.76 8.00
C LEU A 84 -14.45 -23.82 8.09
N LEU A 85 -14.74 -24.34 9.29
CA LEU A 85 -15.86 -25.27 9.51
C LEU A 85 -17.19 -24.57 9.80
N SER A 86 -17.24 -23.23 9.77
CA SER A 86 -18.46 -22.48 10.05
C SER A 86 -19.45 -22.50 8.88
N ALA A 87 -20.74 -22.30 9.19
CA ALA A 87 -21.78 -22.13 8.19
C ALA A 87 -21.56 -20.87 7.31
N GLU A 88 -20.95 -19.82 7.88
CA GLU A 88 -20.61 -18.61 7.13
C GLU A 88 -19.56 -18.91 6.05
N ALA A 89 -18.47 -19.58 6.40
CA ALA A 89 -17.44 -19.97 5.44
C ALA A 89 -17.99 -20.92 4.36
N ALA A 90 -18.84 -21.86 4.75
CA ALA A 90 -19.51 -22.76 3.81
C ALA A 90 -20.39 -22.00 2.79
N ALA A 91 -21.08 -20.95 3.24
CA ALA A 91 -21.92 -20.12 2.37
C ALA A 91 -21.13 -19.27 1.37
N GLN A 92 -19.88 -18.89 1.70
CA GLN A 92 -19.02 -18.07 0.84
C GLN A 92 -18.19 -18.90 -0.15
N ARG A 93 -18.06 -20.21 0.05
CA ARG A 93 -17.19 -21.12 -0.72
C ARG A 93 -17.21 -20.89 -2.23
N SER A 94 -18.40 -20.83 -2.84
CA SER A 94 -18.51 -20.68 -4.30
C SER A 94 -18.01 -19.32 -4.78
N ASP A 95 -18.28 -18.26 -4.03
CA ASP A 95 -17.87 -16.90 -4.38
C ASP A 95 -16.35 -16.73 -4.20
N TRP A 96 -15.79 -17.29 -3.12
CA TRP A 96 -14.34 -17.34 -2.92
C TRP A 96 -13.63 -18.14 -4.02
N ALA A 97 -14.18 -19.28 -4.44
CA ALA A 97 -13.59 -20.08 -5.52
C ALA A 97 -13.56 -19.32 -6.85
N SER A 98 -14.66 -18.66 -7.24
CA SER A 98 -14.70 -17.86 -8.47
C SER A 98 -13.79 -16.64 -8.39
N THR A 99 -13.78 -15.95 -7.25
CA THR A 99 -12.94 -14.77 -7.03
C THR A 99 -11.45 -15.14 -7.09
N LEU A 100 -11.03 -16.19 -6.38
CA LEU A 100 -9.65 -16.64 -6.38
C LEU A 100 -9.21 -17.09 -7.78
N ALA A 101 -10.08 -17.77 -8.52
CA ALA A 101 -9.81 -18.16 -9.90
C ALA A 101 -9.61 -16.95 -10.84
N ALA A 102 -10.31 -15.84 -10.60
CA ALA A 102 -10.09 -14.59 -11.33
C ALA A 102 -8.76 -13.91 -10.94
N MET A 103 -8.47 -13.84 -9.64
CA MET A 103 -7.20 -13.27 -9.12
C MET A 103 -5.97 -14.00 -9.66
N LYS A 104 -6.02 -15.32 -9.78
CA LYS A 104 -4.94 -16.15 -10.34
C LYS A 104 -4.58 -15.84 -11.80
N GLN A 105 -5.45 -15.15 -12.52
CA GLN A 105 -5.22 -14.76 -13.92
C GLN A 105 -4.53 -13.40 -14.03
N ALA A 106 -4.28 -12.71 -12.92
CA ALA A 106 -3.65 -11.41 -12.92
C ALA A 106 -2.17 -11.50 -13.31
N ASP A 107 -1.74 -10.56 -14.14
CA ASP A 107 -0.35 -10.49 -14.62
C ASP A 107 0.48 -9.60 -13.70
N MET A 108 1.04 -10.22 -12.64
CA MET A 108 1.84 -9.52 -11.63
C MET A 108 3.07 -8.81 -12.22
N ALA A 109 3.68 -9.37 -13.27
CA ALA A 109 4.85 -8.77 -13.89
C ALA A 109 4.48 -7.48 -14.63
N ARG A 110 3.42 -7.53 -15.46
CA ARG A 110 2.89 -6.35 -16.15
C ARG A 110 2.38 -5.31 -15.16
N LEU A 111 1.70 -5.74 -14.09
CA LEU A 111 1.18 -4.85 -13.06
C LEU A 111 2.31 -4.08 -12.38
N GLY A 112 3.33 -4.77 -11.87
CA GLY A 112 4.47 -4.13 -11.21
C GLY A 112 5.26 -3.23 -12.15
N ALA A 113 5.44 -3.62 -13.42
CA ALA A 113 6.08 -2.76 -14.42
C ALA A 113 5.25 -1.49 -14.71
N GLY A 114 3.92 -1.63 -14.75
CA GLY A 114 3.00 -0.50 -14.90
C GLY A 114 3.14 0.50 -13.77
N VAL A 115 3.12 0.03 -12.52
CA VAL A 115 3.28 0.88 -11.32
C VAL A 115 4.68 1.50 -11.27
N LEU A 116 5.74 0.76 -11.62
CA LEU A 116 7.10 1.30 -11.63
C LEU A 116 7.23 2.55 -12.52
N ALA A 117 6.47 2.62 -13.62
CA ALA A 117 6.45 3.80 -14.50
C ALA A 117 5.84 5.06 -13.84
N TRP A 118 5.14 4.90 -12.71
CA TRP A 118 4.59 5.99 -11.89
C TRP A 118 5.49 6.37 -10.73
N LEU A 119 6.65 5.73 -10.58
CA LEU A 119 7.57 5.99 -9.47
C LEU A 119 8.83 6.75 -9.92
N PRO A 120 9.52 7.42 -8.99
CA PRO A 120 10.78 8.09 -9.30
C PRO A 120 11.88 7.11 -9.74
N PRO A 121 12.84 7.56 -10.57
CA PRO A 121 13.98 6.73 -10.95
C PRO A 121 14.74 6.18 -9.74
N GLY A 122 15.07 4.89 -9.80
CA GLY A 122 15.74 4.16 -8.72
C GLY A 122 14.77 3.39 -7.79
N ALA A 123 13.46 3.58 -7.93
CA ALA A 123 12.48 2.79 -7.20
C ALA A 123 12.57 1.30 -7.57
N SER A 124 12.19 0.44 -6.62
CA SER A 124 12.05 -1.00 -6.82
C SER A 124 10.82 -1.53 -6.09
N ILE A 125 10.09 -2.46 -6.71
CA ILE A 125 8.88 -3.08 -6.18
C ILE A 125 9.13 -4.58 -5.99
N HIS A 126 9.50 -4.98 -4.78
CA HIS A 126 9.72 -6.39 -4.41
C HIS A 126 8.70 -6.78 -3.33
N ALA A 127 7.74 -7.64 -3.66
CA ALA A 127 6.69 -8.03 -2.73
C ALA A 127 6.08 -9.40 -3.02
N GLN A 128 5.48 -9.97 -1.98
CA GLN A 128 4.57 -11.11 -2.10
C GLN A 128 3.13 -10.62 -2.07
N VAL A 129 2.24 -11.27 -2.82
CA VAL A 129 0.81 -10.99 -2.83
C VAL A 129 0.08 -12.23 -2.36
N PHE A 130 -0.65 -12.10 -1.25
CA PHE A 130 -1.36 -13.18 -0.57
C PHE A 130 -2.87 -12.92 -0.56
N PRO A 131 -3.62 -13.44 -1.55
CA PRO A 131 -5.06 -13.61 -1.41
C PRO A 131 -5.34 -14.66 -0.33
N GLU A 132 -6.12 -14.30 0.68
CA GLU A 132 -6.37 -15.14 1.86
C GLU A 132 -7.85 -15.34 2.15
N ILE A 133 -8.21 -16.55 2.55
CA ILE A 133 -9.52 -16.86 3.13
C ILE A 133 -9.36 -16.86 4.64
N LYS A 134 -9.77 -15.76 5.28
CA LYS A 134 -9.52 -15.52 6.71
C LYS A 134 -10.72 -14.93 7.44
N PRO A 135 -10.77 -15.03 8.78
CA PRO A 135 -11.89 -14.52 9.57
C PRO A 135 -12.10 -13.01 9.45
N GLN A 136 -11.01 -12.23 9.38
CA GLN A 136 -11.09 -10.78 9.24
C GLN A 136 -11.02 -10.38 7.78
N ARG A 137 -12.02 -9.62 7.30
CA ARG A 137 -12.11 -9.22 5.88
C ARG A 137 -11.20 -8.05 5.49
N ASN A 138 -10.20 -7.74 6.32
CA ASN A 138 -9.29 -6.63 6.11
C ASN A 138 -8.12 -7.00 5.18
N SER A 139 -7.62 -5.99 4.48
CA SER A 139 -6.41 -6.04 3.67
C SER A 139 -5.34 -5.16 4.31
N PHE A 140 -4.07 -5.51 4.14
CA PHE A 140 -2.94 -4.74 4.70
C PHE A 140 -1.61 -5.14 4.06
N VAL A 141 -0.63 -4.25 4.12
CA VAL A 141 0.77 -4.58 3.87
C VAL A 141 1.46 -4.91 5.19
N TRP A 142 2.27 -5.97 5.21
CA TRP A 142 3.09 -6.30 6.37
C TRP A 142 4.49 -6.71 5.95
N LYS A 143 5.48 -6.10 6.62
CA LYS A 143 6.89 -6.45 6.49
C LYS A 143 7.28 -7.26 7.71
N LYS A 144 7.58 -8.54 7.51
CA LYS A 144 8.06 -9.40 8.59
C LYS A 144 9.37 -8.80 9.13
N PRO A 145 9.51 -8.59 10.44
CA PRO A 145 10.77 -8.14 11.00
C PRO A 145 11.89 -9.09 10.58
N ALA A 146 13.00 -8.54 10.07
CA ALA A 146 14.16 -9.34 9.70
C ALA A 146 14.66 -10.10 10.94
N THR A 147 14.86 -11.41 10.80
CA THR A 147 15.50 -12.23 11.84
C THR A 147 16.81 -12.76 11.29
N ALA A 148 17.76 -13.14 12.15
CA ALA A 148 19.07 -13.63 11.71
C ALA A 148 19.03 -14.86 10.77
N ALA A 149 17.86 -15.51 10.61
CA ALA A 149 17.66 -16.71 9.80
C ALA A 149 16.80 -16.50 8.53
N ASP A 150 16.30 -15.29 8.29
CA ASP A 150 15.38 -14.99 7.19
C ASP A 150 15.60 -13.52 6.77
N ASP A 151 15.97 -13.29 5.51
CA ASP A 151 16.15 -11.95 4.93
C ASP A 151 14.82 -11.17 4.83
N GLY A 152 13.74 -11.76 5.32
CA GLY A 152 12.47 -11.10 5.54
C GLY A 152 11.59 -11.07 4.30
N GLY A 153 11.99 -11.72 3.20
CA GLY A 153 11.17 -11.99 2.02
C GLY A 153 10.53 -10.78 1.31
N GLY A 154 10.87 -9.55 1.72
CA GLY A 154 10.17 -8.32 1.32
C GLY A 154 8.81 -8.14 2.00
N PRO A 155 8.16 -6.97 1.82
CA PRO A 155 6.77 -6.77 2.27
C PRO A 155 5.82 -7.76 1.58
N ALA A 156 4.76 -8.13 2.29
CA ALA A 156 3.66 -8.92 1.76
C ALA A 156 2.35 -8.12 1.78
N ILE A 157 1.63 -8.15 0.66
CA ILE A 157 0.30 -7.56 0.48
C ILE A 157 -0.72 -8.65 0.79
N PHE A 158 -1.43 -8.50 1.90
CA PHE A 158 -2.49 -9.41 2.33
C PHE A 158 -3.83 -8.89 1.86
N LEU A 159 -4.56 -9.70 1.09
CA LEU A 159 -5.85 -9.35 0.53
C LEU A 159 -6.88 -10.40 0.95
N ALA A 160 -7.90 -10.00 1.69
CA ALA A 160 -9.01 -10.91 1.94
C ALA A 160 -9.71 -11.26 0.62
N VAL A 161 -9.96 -12.54 0.38
CA VAL A 161 -10.77 -12.98 -0.76
C VAL A 161 -12.22 -12.58 -0.48
N ASN A 162 -12.65 -11.49 -1.09
CA ASN A 162 -14.02 -10.98 -1.09
C ASN A 162 -14.49 -10.85 -2.55
N HIS A 163 -15.80 -10.90 -2.78
CA HIS A 163 -16.41 -10.69 -4.10
C HIS A 163 -15.82 -9.44 -4.80
N GLN A 164 -15.01 -9.66 -5.83
CA GLN A 164 -14.41 -8.60 -6.64
C GLN A 164 -13.97 -9.14 -8.00
N SER A 165 -13.89 -8.25 -9.00
CA SER A 165 -13.34 -8.56 -10.31
C SER A 165 -11.81 -8.70 -10.24
N ARG A 166 -11.22 -9.32 -11.27
CA ARG A 166 -9.76 -9.33 -11.43
C ARG A 166 -9.19 -7.91 -11.49
N ASP A 167 -9.88 -6.99 -12.14
CA ASP A 167 -9.39 -5.65 -12.37
C ASP A 167 -9.46 -4.80 -11.08
N GLN A 168 -10.45 -5.04 -10.20
CA GLN A 168 -10.46 -4.50 -8.84
C GLN A 168 -9.27 -5.01 -8.02
N PHE A 169 -9.01 -6.32 -8.07
CA PHE A 169 -7.85 -6.92 -7.41
C PHE A 169 -6.52 -6.34 -7.93
N GLU A 170 -6.34 -6.25 -9.25
CA GLU A 170 -5.15 -5.65 -9.86
C GLU A 170 -5.00 -4.18 -9.43
N ASN A 171 -6.08 -3.41 -9.37
CA ASN A 171 -6.05 -2.01 -8.93
C ASN A 171 -5.62 -1.88 -7.46
N THR A 172 -6.13 -2.74 -6.57
CA THR A 172 -5.69 -2.75 -5.16
C THR A 172 -4.22 -3.15 -5.04
N VAL A 173 -3.76 -4.18 -5.75
CA VAL A 173 -2.34 -4.57 -5.72
C VAL A 173 -1.47 -3.44 -6.29
N ALA A 174 -1.91 -2.75 -7.34
CA ALA A 174 -1.18 -1.62 -7.90
C ALA A 174 -1.03 -0.46 -6.92
N HIS A 175 -2.08 -0.13 -6.18
CA HIS A 175 -2.07 0.87 -5.10
C HIS A 175 -0.99 0.55 -4.07
N GLU A 176 -1.00 -0.68 -3.53
CA GLU A 176 -0.03 -1.09 -2.51
C GLU A 176 1.40 -1.18 -3.07
N CYS A 177 1.56 -1.58 -4.34
CA CYS A 177 2.85 -1.59 -5.01
C CYS A 177 3.44 -0.18 -5.16
N HIS A 178 2.61 0.85 -5.31
CA HIS A 178 3.07 2.23 -5.36
C HIS A 178 3.71 2.63 -4.02
N HIS A 179 3.05 2.33 -2.90
CA HIS A 179 3.59 2.56 -1.55
C HIS A 179 4.91 1.82 -1.32
N ILE A 180 4.96 0.52 -1.64
CA ILE A 180 6.18 -0.31 -1.50
C ILE A 180 7.32 0.26 -2.36
N GLY A 181 7.00 0.63 -3.60
CA GLY A 181 7.98 1.19 -4.51
C GLY A 181 8.51 2.54 -4.05
N LEU A 182 7.67 3.39 -3.46
CA LEU A 182 8.10 4.65 -2.88
C LEU A 182 8.94 4.45 -1.61
N GLU A 183 8.58 3.51 -0.74
CA GLU A 183 9.36 3.16 0.46
C GLU A 183 10.79 2.71 0.10
N SER A 184 10.99 2.09 -1.07
CA SER A 184 12.34 1.72 -1.54
C SER A 184 13.28 2.93 -1.73
N LEU A 185 12.73 4.15 -1.78
CA LEU A 185 13.46 5.41 -1.92
C LEU A 185 13.56 6.18 -0.59
N ALA A 186 13.22 5.58 0.55
CA ALA A 186 13.19 6.25 1.85
C ALA A 186 14.49 6.99 2.20
N ALA A 187 15.66 6.40 1.95
CA ALA A 187 16.94 7.06 2.21
C ALA A 187 17.11 8.37 1.44
N ARG A 188 16.66 8.41 0.17
CA ARG A 188 16.69 9.63 -0.65
C ARG A 188 15.71 10.68 -0.15
N GLN A 189 14.53 10.26 0.32
CA GLN A 189 13.56 11.16 0.94
C GLN A 189 14.10 11.74 2.26
N GLU A 190 14.77 10.92 3.08
CA GLU A 190 15.41 11.35 4.32
C GLU A 190 16.54 12.37 4.06
N GLU A 191 17.35 12.17 3.03
CA GLU A 191 18.40 13.11 2.60
C GLU A 191 17.82 14.49 2.24
N LEU A 192 16.70 14.53 1.52
CA LEU A 192 16.01 15.80 1.17
C LEU A 192 15.48 16.55 2.41
N GLN A 193 15.26 15.85 3.51
CA GLN A 193 14.72 16.39 4.75
C GLN A 193 15.78 16.60 5.85
N ALA A 194 17.04 16.20 5.62
CA ALA A 194 18.06 16.11 6.67
C ALA A 194 18.35 17.44 7.38
N GLY A 195 18.16 18.58 6.70
CA GLY A 195 18.40 19.92 7.24
C GLY A 195 17.18 20.62 7.84
N LEU A 196 16.00 19.99 7.85
CA LEU A 196 14.77 20.66 8.27
C LEU A 196 14.65 20.78 9.79
N PRO A 197 14.09 21.90 10.31
CA PRO A 197 13.70 22.00 11.71
C PRO A 197 12.75 20.86 12.11
N ALA A 198 12.77 20.46 13.39
CA ALA A 198 12.04 19.27 13.86
C ALA A 198 10.52 19.35 13.62
N ASN A 199 9.90 20.50 13.87
CA ASN A 199 8.48 20.75 13.60
C ASN A 199 8.16 20.70 12.10
N VAL A 200 9.04 21.22 11.25
CA VAL A 200 8.91 21.16 9.78
C VAL A 200 9.05 19.73 9.30
N LYS A 201 10.07 18.99 9.75
CA LYS A 201 10.22 17.57 9.42
C LYS A 201 9.01 16.75 9.84
N ARG A 202 8.44 17.04 11.02
CA ARG A 202 7.20 16.42 11.49
C ARG A 202 6.03 16.71 10.53
N ALA A 203 5.81 17.98 10.18
CA ALA A 203 4.76 18.36 9.23
C ALA A 203 4.96 17.69 7.86
N VAL A 204 6.19 17.65 7.34
CA VAL A 204 6.54 16.99 6.07
C VAL A 204 6.29 15.48 6.11
N ASN A 205 6.62 14.81 7.22
CA ASN A 205 6.28 13.40 7.41
C ASN A 205 4.76 13.19 7.31
N TRP A 206 3.96 14.09 7.87
CA TRP A 206 2.50 13.99 7.78
C TRP A 206 1.94 14.30 6.38
N LEU A 207 2.68 15.03 5.54
CA LEU A 207 2.33 15.19 4.13
C LEU A 207 2.45 13.86 3.34
N SER A 208 3.22 12.88 3.82
CA SER A 208 3.32 11.57 3.15
C SER A 208 1.98 10.81 3.13
N ALA A 209 1.01 11.21 3.95
CA ALA A 209 -0.34 10.66 3.92
C ALA A 209 -1.07 10.95 2.58
N PHE A 210 -0.67 11.99 1.84
CA PHE A 210 -1.15 12.20 0.47
C PHE A 210 -0.74 11.09 -0.49
N GLY A 211 0.23 10.25 -0.10
CA GLY A 211 0.61 9.03 -0.80
C GLY A 211 -0.58 8.13 -1.12
N GLU A 212 -1.64 8.16 -0.31
CA GLU A 212 -2.88 7.41 -0.61
C GLU A 212 -3.54 7.89 -1.89
N GLY A 213 -3.68 9.20 -2.09
CA GLY A 213 -4.24 9.76 -3.31
C GLY A 213 -3.31 9.61 -4.53
N GLU A 214 -2.00 9.70 -4.30
CA GLU A 214 -0.97 9.46 -5.33
C GLU A 214 -1.00 8.00 -5.79
N ALA A 215 -1.17 7.04 -4.87
CA ALA A 215 -1.31 5.62 -5.17
C ALA A 215 -2.62 5.33 -5.94
N MET A 216 -3.73 6.00 -5.62
CA MET A 216 -4.97 5.91 -6.41
C MET A 216 -4.73 6.36 -7.87
N LEU A 217 -4.00 7.46 -8.08
CA LEU A 217 -3.64 7.92 -9.42
C LEU A 217 -2.72 6.92 -10.13
N ALA A 218 -1.71 6.38 -9.46
CA ALA A 218 -0.80 5.41 -10.05
C ALA A 218 -1.50 4.10 -10.46
N ALA A 219 -2.45 3.63 -9.65
CA ALA A 219 -3.22 2.42 -9.91
C ALA A 219 -4.20 2.58 -11.08
N ALA A 220 -4.95 3.69 -11.11
CA ALA A 220 -5.95 3.94 -12.14
C ALA A 220 -5.34 4.51 -13.44
N GLY A 221 -4.30 5.32 -13.32
CA GLY A 221 -3.77 6.19 -14.38
C GLY A 221 -4.59 7.48 -14.56
N ALA A 222 -4.01 8.45 -15.28
CA ALA A 222 -4.57 9.82 -15.38
C ALA A 222 -5.88 9.94 -16.18
N ASP A 223 -6.21 8.93 -17.00
CA ASP A 223 -7.34 8.94 -17.94
C ASP A 223 -8.56 8.14 -17.44
N ARG A 224 -8.44 7.43 -16.32
CA ARG A 224 -9.53 6.62 -15.76
C ARG A 224 -9.98 7.18 -14.43
N HIS A 225 -11.25 6.92 -14.11
CA HIS A 225 -11.77 7.18 -12.77
C HIS A 225 -11.05 6.24 -11.77
N PRO A 226 -10.68 6.69 -10.55
CA PRO A 226 -9.98 5.84 -9.57
C PRO A 226 -10.79 4.61 -9.15
N HIS A 227 -12.12 4.71 -9.25
CA HIS A 227 -13.11 3.66 -9.00
C HIS A 227 -13.82 3.21 -10.28
N TRP A 228 -13.11 3.04 -11.39
CA TRP A 228 -13.71 2.71 -12.69
C TRP A 228 -14.35 1.31 -12.76
N GLU A 229 -13.85 0.36 -11.95
CA GLU A 229 -14.37 -1.02 -11.86
C GLU A 229 -15.24 -1.28 -10.63
N ASP A 230 -15.36 -0.30 -9.73
CA ASP A 230 -16.17 -0.47 -8.53
C ASP A 230 -17.65 -0.27 -8.82
N ASP A 231 -18.47 -0.74 -7.88
CA ASP A 231 -19.90 -0.55 -7.95
C ASP A 231 -20.30 0.94 -7.85
N ALA A 232 -21.52 1.24 -8.31
CA ALA A 232 -22.03 2.61 -8.32
C ALA A 232 -22.04 3.27 -6.93
N PRO A 233 -22.38 2.58 -5.81
CA PRO A 233 -22.25 3.15 -4.48
C PRO A 233 -20.85 3.60 -4.09
N VAL A 234 -19.81 2.78 -4.33
CA VAL A 234 -18.42 3.14 -4.01
C VAL A 234 -17.98 4.36 -4.82
N ARG A 235 -18.29 4.37 -6.12
CA ARG A 235 -17.99 5.51 -6.99
C ARG A 235 -18.73 6.79 -6.56
N ALA A 236 -20.02 6.69 -6.26
CA ALA A 236 -20.81 7.84 -5.83
C ALA A 236 -20.34 8.42 -4.48
N ARG A 237 -19.85 7.56 -3.57
CA ARG A 237 -19.21 8.00 -2.32
C ARG A 237 -17.96 8.83 -2.64
N TRP A 238 -17.05 8.30 -3.45
CA TRP A 238 -15.84 9.02 -3.87
C TRP A 238 -16.17 10.37 -4.52
N ASP A 239 -17.10 10.39 -5.47
CA ASP A 239 -17.54 11.61 -6.15
C ASP A 239 -18.13 12.64 -5.15
N GLY A 240 -18.83 12.17 -4.13
CA GLY A 240 -19.35 13.01 -3.04
C GLY A 240 -18.24 13.56 -2.15
N ASP A 241 -17.25 12.75 -1.79
CA ASP A 241 -16.11 13.16 -0.96
C ASP A 241 -15.23 14.18 -1.70
N MET A 242 -15.05 14.03 -3.02
CA MET A 242 -14.36 15.01 -3.87
C MET A 242 -15.02 16.39 -3.86
N GLN A 243 -16.34 16.49 -3.63
CA GLN A 243 -17.03 17.79 -3.52
C GLN A 243 -16.63 18.55 -2.25
N ARG A 244 -16.04 17.87 -1.26
CA ARG A 244 -15.57 18.47 -0.02
C ARG A 244 -14.12 18.95 -0.08
N PHE A 245 -13.45 18.78 -1.22
CA PHE A 245 -12.03 19.06 -1.40
C PHE A 245 -11.57 20.35 -0.71
N ALA A 246 -12.28 21.48 -0.91
CA ALA A 246 -11.90 22.76 -0.31
C ALA A 246 -11.94 22.75 1.23
N ALA A 247 -12.99 22.18 1.82
CA ALA A 247 -13.13 22.09 3.27
C ALA A 247 -12.11 21.13 3.89
N ASP A 248 -11.82 20.03 3.19
CA ASP A 248 -10.87 19.02 3.65
C ASP A 248 -9.42 19.52 3.51
N LEU A 249 -9.10 20.28 2.45
CA LEU A 249 -7.82 20.99 2.30
C LEU A 249 -7.60 21.97 3.46
N ASP A 250 -8.61 22.79 3.79
CA ASP A 250 -8.53 23.74 4.91
C ASP A 250 -8.33 23.02 6.26
N ALA A 251 -9.00 21.89 6.48
CA ALA A 251 -8.85 21.10 7.70
C ALA A 251 -7.45 20.48 7.83
N ILE A 252 -6.91 19.94 6.73
CA ILE A 252 -5.53 19.42 6.68
C ILE A 252 -4.52 20.56 6.88
N GLN A 253 -4.73 21.72 6.27
CA GLN A 253 -3.89 22.89 6.48
C GLN A 253 -3.81 23.26 7.95
N GLN A 254 -4.94 23.27 8.66
CA GLN A 254 -4.96 23.58 10.09
C GLN A 254 -4.18 22.55 10.90
N LEU A 255 -4.28 21.25 10.58
CA LEU A 255 -3.46 20.21 11.20
C LEU A 255 -1.96 20.51 11.04
N LEU A 256 -1.53 20.82 9.81
CA LEU A 256 -0.13 21.10 9.51
C LEU A 256 0.37 22.36 10.22
N LEU A 257 -0.44 23.42 10.27
CA LEU A 257 -0.11 24.65 11.01
C LEU A 257 0.00 24.38 12.51
N ASP A 258 -0.89 23.55 13.09
CA ASP A 258 -0.81 23.18 14.50
C ASP A 258 0.45 22.35 14.83
N ILE A 259 0.93 21.53 13.89
CA ILE A 259 2.22 20.84 14.01
C ILE A 259 3.38 21.85 13.93
N LEU A 260 3.35 22.76 12.97
CA LEU A 260 4.39 23.78 12.77
C LEU A 260 4.46 24.78 13.92
N ASP A 261 3.34 25.04 14.60
CA ASP A 261 3.24 25.85 15.82
C ASP A 261 3.65 25.09 17.09
N ASP A 262 4.07 23.83 16.98
CA ASP A 262 4.34 22.92 18.10
C ASP A 262 3.15 22.79 19.09
N LYS A 263 1.92 23.00 18.61
CA LYS A 263 0.70 22.66 19.36
C LYS A 263 0.44 21.16 19.33
N LEU A 264 0.89 20.49 18.27
CA LEU A 264 0.85 19.04 18.13
C LEU A 264 2.28 18.51 17.93
N ILE A 265 2.83 17.93 19.00
CA ILE A 265 4.22 17.44 19.05
C ILE A 265 4.29 15.92 19.03
N GLN A 266 3.42 15.26 19.79
CA GLN A 266 3.44 13.81 19.96
C GLN A 266 2.70 13.13 18.81
N ASP A 267 3.31 12.11 18.21
CA ASP A 267 2.73 11.39 17.07
C ASP A 267 1.37 10.78 17.40
N ALA A 268 1.14 10.35 18.65
CA ALA A 268 -0.15 9.83 19.09
C ALA A 268 -1.27 10.89 19.04
N ASP A 269 -0.97 12.14 19.41
CA ASP A 269 -1.95 13.23 19.37
C ASP A 269 -2.22 13.70 17.94
N ILE A 270 -1.16 13.75 17.11
CA ILE A 270 -1.31 14.06 15.69
C ILE A 270 -2.13 12.97 15.01
N MET A 271 -1.82 11.69 15.26
CA MET A 271 -2.57 10.55 14.74
C MET A 271 -4.04 10.60 15.16
N LYS A 272 -4.33 10.91 16.43
CA LYS A 272 -5.72 11.08 16.89
C LYS A 272 -6.44 12.19 16.10
N ARG A 273 -5.75 13.28 15.77
CA ARG A 273 -6.33 14.41 15.01
C ARG A 273 -6.46 14.10 13.52
N ALA A 274 -5.52 13.34 12.97
CA ALA A 274 -5.44 13.01 11.55
C ALA A 274 -6.25 11.76 11.17
N ALA A 275 -6.51 10.84 12.11
CA ALA A 275 -7.24 9.58 11.88
C ALA A 275 -8.55 9.77 11.08
N PRO A 276 -9.40 10.78 11.34
CA PRO A 276 -10.60 11.01 10.56
C PRO A 276 -10.36 11.29 9.07
N PHE A 277 -9.17 11.76 8.67
CA PHE A 277 -8.83 12.03 7.28
C PHE A 277 -8.57 10.76 6.44
N TRP A 278 -8.37 9.59 7.06
CA TRP A 278 -8.44 8.31 6.35
C TRP A 278 -9.88 7.87 6.07
N GLY A 279 -10.85 8.33 6.87
CA GLY A 279 -12.25 7.95 6.77
C GLY A 279 -12.53 6.48 7.10
N ASP A 280 -13.78 6.07 6.96
CA ASP A 280 -14.20 4.67 7.16
C ASP A 280 -13.81 3.76 5.98
N ALA A 281 -13.51 4.35 4.82
CA ALA A 281 -13.02 3.66 3.63
C ALA A 281 -11.86 4.42 2.99
N GLN A 282 -12.15 5.63 2.48
CA GLN A 282 -11.18 6.53 1.87
C GLN A 282 -11.62 7.96 2.17
N GLY A 283 -10.77 8.75 2.82
CA GLY A 283 -11.09 10.10 3.27
C GLY A 283 -10.25 11.18 2.59
N ALA A 284 -10.13 12.33 3.24
CA ALA A 284 -9.42 13.50 2.76
C ALA A 284 -7.98 13.22 2.30
N TRP A 285 -7.25 12.30 2.94
CA TRP A 285 -5.89 11.93 2.47
C TRP A 285 -5.88 11.33 1.07
N TYR A 286 -6.93 10.60 0.70
CA TYR A 286 -7.11 10.03 -0.63
C TYR A 286 -7.58 11.08 -1.62
N THR A 287 -8.68 11.78 -1.32
CA THR A 287 -9.33 12.68 -2.28
C THR A 287 -8.53 13.96 -2.53
N VAL A 288 -7.99 14.59 -1.47
CA VAL A 288 -7.15 15.79 -1.61
C VAL A 288 -5.83 15.43 -2.28
N GLY A 289 -5.18 14.32 -1.86
CA GLY A 289 -3.96 13.83 -2.49
C GLY A 289 -4.15 13.53 -3.98
N TYR A 290 -5.24 12.84 -4.34
CA TYR A 290 -5.56 12.45 -5.72
C TYR A 290 -5.78 13.65 -6.62
N GLU A 291 -6.62 14.61 -6.21
CA GLU A 291 -6.91 15.81 -7.01
C GLU A 291 -5.63 16.63 -7.25
N MET A 292 -4.81 16.83 -6.21
CA MET A 292 -3.54 17.54 -6.35
C MET A 292 -2.60 16.80 -7.32
N ALA A 293 -2.44 15.49 -7.15
CA ALA A 293 -1.59 14.66 -7.99
C ALA A 293 -2.02 14.70 -9.45
N VAL A 294 -3.32 14.57 -9.73
CA VAL A 294 -3.89 14.63 -11.09
C VAL A 294 -3.61 15.98 -11.75
N LEU A 295 -3.85 17.09 -11.03
CA LEU A 295 -3.66 18.43 -11.58
C LEU A 295 -2.18 18.71 -11.85
N VAL A 296 -1.29 18.31 -10.94
CA VAL A 296 0.17 18.46 -11.13
C VAL A 296 0.67 17.61 -12.28
N GLU A 297 0.26 16.34 -12.36
CA GLU A 297 0.68 15.43 -13.43
C GLU A 297 0.21 15.92 -14.80
N LYS A 298 -1.06 16.34 -14.92
CA LYS A 298 -1.60 16.87 -16.18
C LYS A 298 -0.93 18.17 -16.61
N ARG A 299 -0.58 19.05 -15.67
CA ARG A 299 -0.05 20.38 -15.97
C ARG A 299 1.46 20.40 -16.21
N PHE A 300 2.21 19.61 -15.47
CA PHE A 300 3.69 19.63 -15.44
C PHE A 300 4.33 18.32 -15.89
N GLY A 301 3.56 17.24 -16.04
CA GLY A 301 4.01 15.95 -16.53
C GLY A 301 4.62 15.05 -15.44
N ARG A 302 4.85 13.79 -15.83
CA ARG A 302 5.34 12.71 -14.93
C ARG A 302 6.63 13.05 -14.18
N ALA A 303 7.58 13.70 -14.84
CA ALA A 303 8.87 14.00 -14.20
C ALA A 303 8.71 14.96 -13.01
N ALA A 304 7.86 15.98 -13.14
CA ALA A 304 7.56 16.90 -12.04
C ALA A 304 6.76 16.21 -10.92
N PHE A 305 5.82 15.33 -11.28
CA PHE A 305 5.08 14.53 -10.30
C PHE A 305 6.00 13.59 -9.51
N ASN A 306 6.96 12.93 -10.16
CA ASN A 306 7.93 12.07 -9.47
C ASN A 306 8.80 12.85 -8.47
N ASP A 307 9.07 14.13 -8.74
CA ASP A 307 9.74 15.02 -7.81
C ASP A 307 8.87 15.32 -6.57
N CYS A 308 7.54 15.40 -6.73
CA CYS A 308 6.59 15.52 -5.63
C CYS A 308 6.57 14.28 -4.72
N LEU A 309 6.67 13.08 -5.30
CA LEU A 309 6.74 11.83 -4.54
C LEU A 309 7.98 11.77 -3.62
N LEU A 310 9.08 12.38 -4.05
CA LEU A 310 10.31 12.45 -3.26
C LEU A 310 10.27 13.56 -2.19
N ASP A 311 9.60 14.67 -2.48
CA ASP A 311 9.44 15.79 -1.57
C ASP A 311 8.01 16.32 -1.64
N PRO A 312 7.13 15.92 -0.70
CA PRO A 312 5.71 16.23 -0.78
C PRO A 312 5.42 17.74 -0.63
N ARG A 313 6.39 18.55 -0.21
CA ARG A 313 6.25 20.02 -0.24
C ARG A 313 6.09 20.55 -1.66
N LYS A 314 6.75 19.93 -2.64
CA LYS A 314 6.62 20.29 -4.05
C LYS A 314 5.21 20.05 -4.59
N LEU A 315 4.51 19.02 -4.08
CA LEU A 315 3.12 18.77 -4.46
C LEU A 315 2.24 19.98 -4.15
N LEU A 316 2.37 20.50 -2.92
CA LEU A 316 1.61 21.66 -2.46
C LEU A 316 1.92 22.91 -3.29
N GLU A 317 3.21 23.15 -3.59
CA GLU A 317 3.66 24.29 -4.38
C GLU A 317 3.14 24.25 -5.82
N LEU A 318 3.34 23.11 -6.51
CA LEU A 318 2.91 22.95 -7.89
C LEU A 318 1.40 22.95 -8.00
N TYR A 319 0.68 22.30 -7.07
CA TYR A 319 -0.77 22.39 -7.01
C TYR A 319 -1.23 23.84 -6.87
N ASN A 320 -0.64 24.62 -5.96
CA ASN A 320 -1.01 26.03 -5.79
C ASN A 320 -0.80 26.84 -7.07
N GLN A 321 0.27 26.57 -7.81
CA GLN A 321 0.48 27.20 -9.11
C GLN A 321 -0.65 26.86 -10.09
N VAL A 322 -1.02 25.58 -10.23
CA VAL A 322 -2.14 25.18 -11.10
C VAL A 322 -3.45 25.82 -10.67
N ALA A 323 -3.75 25.81 -9.37
CA ALA A 323 -4.97 26.37 -8.82
C ALA A 323 -5.05 27.88 -9.04
N GLN A 324 -3.95 28.62 -8.84
CA GLN A 324 -3.89 30.05 -9.11
C GLN A 324 -4.03 30.38 -10.61
N GLU A 325 -3.36 29.61 -11.48
CA GLU A 325 -3.54 29.74 -12.94
C GLU A 325 -5.00 29.53 -13.34
N ALA A 326 -5.66 28.48 -12.83
CA ALA A 326 -7.08 28.21 -13.10
C ALA A 326 -8.00 29.30 -12.54
N ASN A 327 -7.74 29.77 -11.32
CA ASN A 327 -8.53 30.83 -10.67
C ASN A 327 -8.43 32.17 -11.42
N ALA A 328 -7.26 32.47 -12.00
CA ALA A 328 -7.10 33.64 -12.87
C ALA A 328 -7.97 33.56 -14.14
N HIS A 329 -8.40 32.36 -14.54
CA HIS A 329 -9.32 32.11 -15.65
C HIS A 329 -10.77 31.83 -15.20
N GLY A 330 -11.13 32.15 -13.95
CA GLY A 330 -12.49 32.10 -13.44
C GLY A 330 -12.88 30.82 -12.69
N ALA A 331 -11.94 29.89 -12.47
CA ALA A 331 -12.16 28.77 -11.55
C ALA A 331 -12.21 29.26 -10.08
N ARG A 332 -12.52 28.33 -9.16
CA ARG A 332 -12.55 28.56 -7.71
C ARG A 332 -11.93 27.40 -6.93
N LEU A 333 -10.73 27.00 -7.34
CA LEU A 333 -9.96 25.98 -6.65
C LEU A 333 -9.40 26.53 -5.34
N ALA A 334 -9.51 25.76 -4.25
CA ALA A 334 -8.90 26.09 -2.97
C ALA A 334 -7.37 26.05 -3.09
N THR A 335 -6.66 26.85 -2.30
CA THR A 335 -5.21 26.93 -2.33
C THR A 335 -4.64 26.82 -0.92
N TRP A 336 -3.50 26.18 -0.78
CA TRP A 336 -2.68 26.26 0.44
C TRP A 336 -2.29 27.71 0.71
N SER A 337 -2.32 28.11 1.98
CA SER A 337 -1.97 29.47 2.38
C SER A 337 -0.49 29.76 2.09
N PRO A 338 -0.14 30.99 1.69
CA PRO A 338 1.26 31.39 1.54
C PRO A 338 2.08 31.22 2.84
N ASP A 339 1.43 31.37 4.01
CA ASP A 339 2.05 31.15 5.31
C ASP A 339 2.50 29.69 5.49
N LEU A 340 1.60 28.72 5.24
CA LEU A 340 1.93 27.31 5.30
C LEU A 340 3.10 26.97 4.38
N LEU A 341 3.03 27.36 3.10
CA LEU A 341 4.07 27.06 2.12
C LEU A 341 5.43 27.62 2.53
N LYS A 342 5.47 28.89 2.99
CA LYS A 342 6.70 29.53 3.45
C LYS A 342 7.31 28.77 4.64
N ARG A 343 6.49 28.41 5.62
CA ARG A 343 6.95 27.76 6.85
C ARG A 343 7.46 26.34 6.63
N LEU A 344 6.87 25.60 5.67
CA LEU A 344 7.34 24.27 5.26
C LEU A 344 8.74 24.28 4.61
N GLN A 345 9.22 25.43 4.16
CA GLN A 345 10.59 25.59 3.66
C GLN A 345 11.62 25.78 4.78
N GLY A 346 11.19 25.89 6.04
CA GLY A 346 12.07 26.09 7.20
C GLY A 346 12.66 27.50 7.31
N ALA A 347 12.01 28.49 6.67
CA ALA A 347 12.42 29.89 6.62
C ALA A 347 11.70 30.80 7.62
#